data_AF-A0A2H5QXV4-F1
#
_entry.id   AF-A0A2H5QXV4-F1
#
_cell.length_a   1.000
_cell.length_b   1.000
_cell.length_c   1.000
_cell.angle_alpha   90.00
_cell.angle_beta   90.00
_cell.angle_gamma   90.00
#
_symmetry.space_group_name_H-M   'P 1'
#
loop_
_entity.id
_entity.type
_entity.pdbx_description
1 polymer ?
#
loop_
_entity_poly.entity_id
_entity_poly.type
_entity_poly.pdbx_seq_one_letter_code
_entity_poly.pdbx_strand_id
1 'polypeptide(L)'
;MGKERRFNGLKHVWGFDKFIPLRAFNDASNGYLVEGTCVFDAEELVKERNKFKGECLSMKEIASSCKYVWKIENFSKLDAGYEESQV
;
A
#
# COMPACT_ATOMS: atom_id res chain seq x y z
N MET A 1 -11.99 -0.55 19.48
CA MET A 1 -11.78 -1.42 18.30
C MET A 1 -10.69 -0.79 17.44
N GLY A 2 -9.55 -1.45 17.24
CA GLY A 2 -8.40 -0.87 16.51
C GLY A 2 -8.71 -0.55 15.05
N LYS A 3 -7.99 0.42 14.47
CA LYS A 3 -8.10 0.72 13.03
C LYS A 3 -7.52 -0.45 12.23
N GLU A 4 -8.30 -0.99 11.30
CA GLU A 4 -7.82 -2.03 10.39
C GLU A 4 -6.69 -1.50 9.51
N ARG A 5 -5.66 -2.32 9.30
CA ARG A 5 -4.50 -1.99 8.47
C ARG A 5 -4.41 -3.01 7.34
N ARG A 6 -4.11 -2.52 6.12
CA ARG A 6 -3.92 -3.36 4.94
C ARG A 6 -2.45 -3.73 4.81
N PHE A 7 -2.17 -5.01 4.70
CA PHE A 7 -0.86 -5.54 4.35
C PHE A 7 -0.82 -5.79 2.84
N ASN A 8 0.28 -5.43 2.18
CA ASN A 8 0.55 -5.77 0.78
C ASN A 8 2.07 -5.86 0.54
N GLY A 9 2.49 -6.23 -0.68
CA GLY A 9 3.92 -6.38 -1.00
C GLY A 9 4.76 -5.12 -0.77
N LEU A 10 4.18 -3.92 -0.92
CA LEU A 10 4.86 -2.64 -0.69
C LEU A 10 4.79 -2.21 0.78
N LYS A 11 3.80 -2.67 1.54
CA LYS A 11 3.56 -2.30 2.94
C LYS A 11 3.21 -3.53 3.76
N HIS A 12 4.25 -4.26 4.15
CA HIS A 12 4.16 -5.47 4.97
C HIS A 12 4.46 -5.23 6.47
N VAL A 13 4.88 -4.02 6.85
CA VAL A 13 5.17 -3.65 8.26
C VAL A 13 4.24 -2.53 8.73
N TRP A 14 3.64 -2.75 9.89
CA TRP A 14 2.87 -1.77 10.66
C TRP A 14 3.38 -1.73 12.10
N GLY A 15 3.34 -0.55 12.71
CA GLY A 15 3.81 -0.35 14.06
C GLY A 15 3.64 1.11 14.48
N PHE A 16 4.40 1.51 15.50
CA PHE A 16 4.42 2.86 16.03
C PHE A 16 5.83 3.44 15.88
N ASP A 17 5.94 4.67 15.37
CA ASP A 17 7.23 5.35 15.28
C ASP A 17 7.81 5.66 16.67
N LYS A 18 6.93 5.85 17.65
CA LYS A 18 7.25 6.07 19.07
C LYS A 18 6.26 5.30 19.94
N PHE A 19 6.61 4.08 20.30
CA PHE A 19 5.76 3.23 21.14
C PHE A 19 5.88 3.62 22.63
N ILE A 20 7.08 3.51 23.20
CA ILE A 20 7.40 3.89 24.58
C ILE A 20 8.60 4.85 24.55
N PRO A 21 8.56 6.01 25.24
CA PRO A 21 9.73 6.87 25.36
C PRO A 21 10.89 6.11 26.01
N LEU A 22 12.11 6.24 25.47
CA LEU A 22 13.28 5.51 25.95
C LEU A 22 13.54 5.73 27.45
N ARG A 23 13.27 6.94 27.96
CA ARG A 23 13.40 7.26 29.39
C ARG A 23 12.45 6.44 30.26
N ALA A 24 11.20 6.27 29.82
CA ALA A 24 10.21 5.47 30.52
C ALA A 24 10.49 3.97 30.39
N PHE A 25 10.95 3.53 29.22
CA PHE A 25 11.34 2.13 28.97
C PHE A 25 12.48 1.67 29.88
N ASN A 26 13.49 2.52 30.10
CA ASN A 26 14.65 2.21 30.94
C ASN A 26 14.44 2.47 32.44
N ASP A 27 13.32 3.07 32.84
CA ASP A 27 13.01 3.27 34.25
C ASP A 27 12.53 1.95 34.86
N ALA A 28 13.37 1.38 35.72
CA ALA A 28 13.12 0.09 36.38
C ALA A 28 11.82 0.06 37.19
N SER A 29 11.32 1.22 37.65
CA SER A 29 10.05 1.29 38.39
C SER A 29 8.83 1.02 37.52
N ASN A 30 8.93 1.19 36.20
CA ASN A 30 7.85 0.90 35.26
C ASN A 30 7.78 -0.60 34.88
N GLY A 31 8.82 -1.37 35.16
CA GLY A 31 8.84 -2.82 34.90
C GLY A 31 8.87 -3.24 33.43
N TYR A 32 9.07 -2.32 32.47
CA TYR A 32 9.16 -2.67 31.05
C TYR A 32 10.42 -3.47 30.70
N LEU A 33 11.53 -3.18 31.37
CA LEU A 33 12.83 -3.84 31.19
C LEU A 33 13.28 -4.43 32.51
N VAL A 34 13.28 -5.76 32.60
CA VAL A 34 13.70 -6.51 33.79
C VAL A 34 14.86 -7.40 33.39
N GLU A 35 16.00 -7.27 34.07
CA GLU A 35 17.22 -8.03 33.77
C GLU A 35 17.65 -7.94 32.29
N GLY A 36 17.49 -6.75 31.69
CA GLY A 36 17.81 -6.51 30.28
C GLY A 36 16.84 -7.15 29.28
N THR A 37 15.74 -7.74 29.76
CA THR A 37 14.74 -8.42 28.95
C THR A 37 13.40 -7.69 29.00
N CYS A 38 12.72 -7.64 27.86
CA CYS A 38 11.37 -7.11 27.70
C CYS A 38 10.55 -8.07 26.84
N VAL A 39 9.26 -8.21 27.14
CA VAL A 39 8.33 -9.05 26.39
C VAL A 39 7.24 -8.16 25.80
N PHE A 40 6.95 -8.34 24.52
CA PHE A 40 5.89 -7.63 23.81
C PHE A 40 4.92 -8.64 23.20
N ASP A 41 3.65 -8.51 23.55
CA ASP A 41 2.58 -9.32 22.99
C ASP A 41 1.83 -8.54 21.91
N ALA A 42 1.49 -9.21 20.81
CA ALA A 42 0.70 -8.66 19.73
C ALA A 42 -0.43 -9.61 19.37
N GLU A 43 -1.66 -9.09 19.42
CA GLU A 43 -2.85 -9.81 18.96
C GLU A 43 -3.20 -9.35 17.55
N GLU A 44 -3.24 -10.29 16.61
CA GLU A 44 -3.63 -10.04 15.23
C GLU A 44 -4.93 -10.76 14.87
N LEU A 45 -5.82 -10.03 14.19
CA LEU A 45 -7.01 -10.60 13.59
C LEU A 45 -6.96 -10.33 12.10
N VAL A 46 -6.73 -11.37 11.31
CA VAL A 46 -6.70 -11.26 9.84
C VAL A 46 -8.12 -11.31 9.29
N LYS A 47 -8.48 -10.28 8.53
CA LYS A 47 -9.72 -10.25 7.76
C LYS A 47 -9.42 -10.44 6.28
N GLU A 48 -9.74 -11.61 5.75
CA GLU A 48 -9.71 -11.83 4.31
C GLU A 48 -10.82 -11.00 3.65
N ARG A 49 -10.42 -9.93 2.94
CA ARG A 49 -11.37 -9.09 2.18
C ARG A 49 -11.64 -9.62 0.77
N ASN A 50 -10.72 -10.40 0.21
CA ASN A 50 -10.79 -10.83 -1.19
C ASN A 50 -11.08 -12.33 -1.27
N LYS A 51 -12.35 -12.71 -1.19
CA LYS A 51 -12.80 -14.04 -1.64
C LYS A 51 -12.86 -14.15 -3.17
N PHE A 52 -12.77 -13.01 -3.87
CA PHE A 52 -12.83 -12.96 -5.32
C PHE A 52 -11.41 -13.06 -5.89
N LYS A 53 -11.18 -14.08 -6.71
CA LYS A 53 -9.94 -14.27 -7.45
C LYS A 53 -9.85 -13.15 -8.49
N GLY A 54 -9.08 -12.11 -8.19
CA GLY A 54 -8.84 -11.03 -9.15
C GLY A 54 -8.19 -11.59 -10.40
N GLU A 55 -8.75 -11.29 -11.57
CA GLU A 55 -8.15 -11.68 -12.84
C GLU A 55 -7.14 -10.61 -13.24
N CYS A 56 -5.87 -10.99 -13.35
CA CYS A 56 -4.82 -10.13 -13.89
C CYS A 56 -4.75 -10.37 -15.40
N LEU A 57 -5.22 -9.39 -16.18
CA LEU A 57 -5.04 -9.42 -17.63
C LEU A 57 -3.56 -9.16 -17.92
N SER A 58 -2.80 -10.21 -18.19
CA SER A 58 -1.47 -10.08 -18.75
C SER A 58 -1.60 -9.90 -20.26
N MET A 59 -0.89 -8.89 -20.78
CA MET A 59 -0.76 -8.71 -22.21
C MET A 59 0.07 -9.88 -22.73
N LYS A 60 -0.57 -10.83 -23.41
CA LYS A 60 0.16 -11.86 -24.15
C LYS A 60 1.05 -11.12 -25.16
N GLU A 61 2.32 -11.51 -25.24
CA GLU A 61 3.23 -11.01 -26.28
C GLU A 61 2.50 -11.09 -27.61
N ILE A 62 2.23 -9.92 -28.20
CA ILE A 62 1.74 -9.85 -29.56
C ILE A 62 2.94 -10.30 -30.39
N ALA A 63 2.93 -11.57 -30.86
CA ALA A 63 4.01 -12.19 -31.63
C ALA A 63 4.24 -11.57 -33.02
N SER A 64 3.79 -10.34 -33.20
CA SER A 64 4.02 -9.52 -34.38
C SER A 64 3.99 -8.08 -33.89
N SER A 65 4.95 -7.28 -34.35
CA SER A 65 5.02 -5.84 -34.11
C SER A 65 3.77 -5.15 -34.68
N CYS A 66 2.63 -5.25 -34.00
CA CYS A 66 1.43 -4.49 -34.32
C CYS A 66 1.69 -3.04 -33.92
N LYS A 67 2.40 -2.34 -34.80
CA LYS A 67 2.59 -0.90 -34.72
C LYS A 67 1.25 -0.25 -35.07
N TYR A 68 0.41 -0.05 -34.05
CA TYR A 68 -0.80 0.74 -34.20
C TYR A 68 -0.40 2.21 -34.38
N VAL A 69 -0.39 2.68 -35.62
CA VAL A 69 -0.17 4.10 -35.94
C VAL A 69 -1.50 4.81 -35.85
N TRP A 70 -1.73 5.49 -34.73
CA TRP A 70 -2.86 6.40 -34.59
C TRP A 70 -2.50 7.73 -35.27
N LYS A 71 -3.07 7.97 -36.45
CA LYS A 71 -2.95 9.26 -37.13
C LYS A 71 -4.10 10.15 -36.67
N ILE A 72 -3.79 11.15 -35.85
CA ILE A 72 -4.77 12.19 -35.48
C ILE A 72 -4.76 13.22 -36.59
N GLU A 73 -5.74 13.15 -37.49
CA GLU A 73 -5.87 14.13 -38.56
C GLU A 73 -6.31 15.48 -38.00
N ASN A 74 -5.81 16.57 -38.57
CA ASN A 74 -6.19 17.93 -38.20
C ASN A 74 -5.91 18.33 -36.74
N PHE A 75 -4.92 17.72 -36.07
CA PHE A 75 -4.52 18.11 -34.70
C PHE A 75 -4.25 19.62 -34.58
N SER A 76 -3.70 20.24 -35.62
CA SER A 76 -3.44 21.69 -35.67
C SER A 76 -4.70 22.56 -35.78
N LYS A 77 -5.88 21.97 -35.96
CA LYS A 77 -7.18 22.64 -35.99
C LYS A 77 -7.96 22.44 -34.69
N LEU A 78 -7.43 21.66 -33.75
CA LEU A 78 -8.03 21.55 -32.43
C LEU A 78 -7.83 22.89 -31.71
N ASP A 79 -8.93 23.44 -31.20
CA ASP A 79 -8.88 24.57 -30.30
C ASP A 79 -8.19 24.14 -29.00
N ALA A 80 -7.49 25.06 -28.33
CA ALA A 80 -6.74 24.79 -27.09
C ALA A 80 -7.65 24.58 -25.86
N GLY A 81 -8.92 24.22 -26.10
CA GLY A 81 -9.87 23.87 -25.06
C GLY A 81 -9.49 22.55 -24.43
N TYR A 82 -9.34 22.55 -23.11
CA TYR A 82 -9.25 21.33 -22.32
C TYR A 82 -10.67 20.90 -21.96
N GLU A 83 -11.00 19.63 -22.18
CA GLU A 83 -12.20 19.02 -21.62
C GLU A 83 -11.77 18.11 -20.46
N GLU A 84 -12.23 18.44 -19.26
CA GLU A 84 -12.06 17.57 -18.10
C GLU A 84 -13.04 16.40 -18.19
N SER A 85 -12.52 15.18 -18.09
CA SER A 85 -13.36 13.98 -18.01
C SER A 85 -14.19 14.05 -16.73
N GLN A 86 -15.52 14.02 -16.89
CA GLN A 86 -16.46 13.88 -15.77
C GLN A 86 -16.42 12.42 -15.29
N VAL A 87 -15.53 12.12 -14.35
CA VAL A 87 -15.56 10.91 -13.53
C VAL A 87 -15.99 11.29 -12.13
#